data_AF-A0A7S4P071-F1
#
_entry.id   AF-A0A7S4P071-F1
#
_cell.length_a   1.000
_cell.length_b   1.000
_cell.length_c   1.000
_cell.angle_alpha   90.00
_cell.angle_beta   90.00
_cell.angle_gamma   90.00
#
_symmetry.space_group_name_H-M   'P 1'
#
loop_
_entity.id
_entity.type
_entity.pdbx_description
1 polymer ?
#
loop_
_entity_poly.entity_id
_entity_poly.type
_entity_poly.pdbx_seq_one_letter_code
_entity_poly.pdbx_strand_id
1 'polypeptide(L)'
;MGMEKFGKWSDNKSGVNPFLPPKINRGILSQILRATVGALLAIIRLTLAALVLAIYMILHTFFSFLPRIPYLSRGTDRLIDYFFLRTVLLLLGYVWISQTCTNTKSKRSPPLPFSLSSSSHGDLVFTNHVSYVDILYFQAVFSPVFATVPNKWEGKGEGETKKSREEDKFGG
;
A
#
# COMPACT_ATOMS: atom_id res chain seq x y z
N MET A 1 16.38 8.55 -34.45
CA MET A 1 15.56 9.76 -34.59
C MET A 1 14.70 9.87 -33.33
N GLY A 2 15.06 10.76 -32.40
CA GLY A 2 14.31 10.94 -31.14
C GLY A 2 15.23 11.18 -29.95
N MET A 3 15.68 12.42 -29.79
CA MET A 3 16.33 12.95 -28.56
C MET A 3 16.56 14.47 -28.61
N GLU A 4 16.30 15.15 -29.73
CA GLU A 4 16.53 16.60 -29.89
C GLU A 4 15.42 17.46 -29.25
N LYS A 5 14.18 16.96 -29.17
CA LYS A 5 13.00 17.71 -28.70
C LYS A 5 13.08 18.17 -27.24
N PHE A 6 13.89 17.50 -26.42
CA PHE A 6 14.02 17.82 -24.99
C PHE A 6 15.24 18.69 -24.68
N GLY A 7 16.06 19.04 -25.68
CA GLY A 7 17.23 19.91 -25.50
C GLY A 7 16.86 21.30 -24.98
N LYS A 8 15.67 21.81 -25.33
CA LYS A 8 15.16 23.13 -24.88
C LYS A 8 15.00 23.24 -23.36
N TRP A 9 14.86 22.12 -22.65
CA TRP A 9 14.68 22.05 -21.20
C TRP A 9 15.96 21.65 -20.46
N SER A 10 17.07 21.55 -21.17
CA SER A 10 18.41 21.44 -20.58
C SER A 10 18.75 22.76 -19.91
N ASP A 11 18.94 22.75 -18.59
CA ASP A 11 19.45 23.94 -17.92
C ASP A 11 20.93 24.12 -18.29
N ASN A 12 21.25 25.23 -18.96
CA ASN A 12 22.63 25.55 -19.38
C ASN A 12 23.58 25.80 -18.21
N LYS A 13 23.07 26.14 -17.01
CA LYS A 13 23.93 26.37 -15.83
C LYS A 13 24.25 25.08 -15.07
N SER A 14 23.28 24.17 -14.92
CA SER A 14 23.49 22.90 -14.19
C SER A 14 23.81 21.70 -15.10
N GLY A 15 23.50 21.78 -16.39
CA GLY A 15 23.62 20.67 -17.34
C GLY A 15 22.62 19.53 -17.10
N VAL A 16 21.66 19.72 -16.18
CA VAL A 16 20.65 18.71 -15.83
C VAL A 16 19.43 18.90 -16.74
N ASN A 17 18.94 17.78 -17.29
CA ASN A 17 17.69 17.76 -18.03
C ASN A 17 16.65 16.95 -17.25
N PRO A 18 15.54 17.56 -16.78
CA PRO A 18 14.56 16.90 -15.93
C PRO A 18 13.77 15.80 -16.66
N PHE A 19 13.79 15.79 -18.00
CA PHE A 19 13.07 14.82 -18.83
C PHE A 19 13.96 13.75 -19.42
N LEU A 20 15.27 13.83 -19.23
CA LEU A 20 16.18 12.73 -19.54
C LEU A 20 16.66 12.08 -18.24
N PRO A 21 16.61 10.74 -18.14
CA PRO A 21 17.31 10.07 -17.06
C PRO A 21 18.79 10.46 -17.12
N PRO A 22 19.45 10.72 -15.97
CA PRO A 22 20.86 11.05 -15.95
C PRO A 22 21.64 9.94 -16.64
N LYS A 23 22.45 10.31 -17.65
CA LYS A 23 23.30 9.37 -18.37
C LYS A 23 24.46 8.97 -17.47
N ILE A 24 24.26 7.98 -16.62
CA ILE A 24 25.33 7.40 -15.82
C ILE A 24 26.08 6.42 -16.73
N ASN A 25 27.23 6.84 -17.24
CA ASN A 25 28.07 5.99 -18.10
C ASN A 25 28.77 4.95 -17.21
N ARG A 26 28.13 3.78 -17.05
CA ARG A 26 28.68 2.64 -16.30
C ARG A 26 29.23 1.62 -17.29
N GLY A 27 30.42 1.09 -17.02
CA GLY A 27 30.96 -0.01 -17.81
C GLY A 27 30.01 -1.21 -17.76
N ILE A 28 29.79 -1.85 -18.91
CA ILE A 28 28.86 -2.98 -19.11
C ILE A 28 29.07 -4.07 -18.05
N LEU A 29 30.31 -4.37 -17.69
CA LEU A 29 30.66 -5.35 -16.64
C LEU A 29 30.08 -5.01 -15.26
N SER A 30 30.11 -3.74 -14.86
CA SER A 30 29.56 -3.31 -13.57
C SER A 30 28.03 -3.41 -13.52
N GLN A 31 27.37 -3.22 -14.67
CA GLN A 31 25.93 -3.37 -14.80
C GLN A 31 25.52 -4.84 -14.71
N ILE A 32 26.25 -5.73 -15.41
CA ILE A 32 26.00 -7.17 -15.34
C ILE A 32 26.23 -7.67 -13.91
N LEU A 33 27.38 -7.35 -13.31
CA LEU A 33 27.70 -7.80 -11.95
C LEU A 33 26.64 -7.36 -10.94
N ARG A 34 26.20 -6.10 -11.00
CA ARG A 34 25.14 -5.59 -10.13
C ARG A 34 23.80 -6.27 -10.37
N ALA A 35 23.45 -6.54 -11.62
CA ALA A 35 22.21 -7.23 -11.96
C ALA A 35 22.22 -8.67 -11.42
N THR A 36 23.32 -9.42 -11.61
CA THR A 36 23.43 -10.80 -11.16
C THR A 36 23.45 -10.91 -9.63
N VAL A 37 24.26 -10.09 -8.96
CA VAL A 37 24.33 -10.05 -7.49
C VAL A 37 23.00 -9.57 -6.91
N GLY A 38 22.39 -8.55 -7.52
CA GLY A 38 21.08 -8.04 -7.11
C GLY A 38 19.97 -9.08 -7.26
N ALA A 39 19.94 -9.81 -8.38
CA ALA A 39 18.97 -10.88 -8.62
C ALA A 39 19.14 -12.03 -7.63
N LEU A 40 20.37 -12.48 -7.38
CA LEU A 40 20.65 -13.54 -6.41
C LEU A 40 20.19 -13.13 -5.00
N LEU A 41 20.52 -11.90 -4.59
CA LEU A 41 20.10 -11.36 -3.30
C LEU A 41 18.58 -11.22 -3.22
N ALA A 42 17.92 -10.81 -4.30
CA ALA A 42 16.46 -10.70 -4.36
C ALA A 42 15.79 -12.06 -4.23
N ILE A 43 16.30 -13.10 -4.89
CA ILE A 43 15.78 -14.48 -4.77
C ILE A 43 15.91 -14.96 -3.33
N ILE A 44 17.09 -14.80 -2.71
CA ILE A 44 17.31 -15.21 -1.32
C ILE A 44 16.32 -14.50 -0.39
N ARG A 45 16.22 -13.17 -0.50
CA ARG A 45 15.30 -12.36 0.33
C ARG A 45 13.84 -12.75 0.13
N LEU A 46 13.42 -12.99 -1.10
CA LEU A 46 12.04 -13.36 -1.42
C LEU A 46 11.69 -14.75 -0.86
N THR A 47 12.62 -15.71 -0.96
CA THR A 47 12.46 -17.04 -0.36
C THR A 47 12.35 -16.95 1.17
N LEU A 48 13.22 -16.17 1.83
CA LEU A 48 13.13 -15.95 3.27
C LEU A 48 11.81 -15.25 3.65
N ALA A 49 11.39 -14.24 2.90
CA ALA A 49 10.14 -13.51 3.15
C ALA A 49 8.92 -14.44 3.04
N ALA A 50 8.89 -15.30 2.03
CA ALA A 50 7.84 -16.30 1.85
C ALA A 50 7.80 -17.30 3.02
N LEU A 51 8.97 -17.76 3.49
CA LEU A 51 9.06 -18.67 4.64
C LEU A 51 8.55 -18.01 5.92
N VAL A 52 8.96 -16.76 6.19
CA VAL A 52 8.47 -16.01 7.37
C VAL A 52 6.96 -15.80 7.30
N LEU A 53 6.43 -15.47 6.13
CA LEU A 53 4.99 -15.30 5.93
C LEU A 53 4.23 -16.62 6.14
N ALA A 54 4.78 -17.74 5.67
CA ALA A 54 4.18 -19.06 5.89
C ALA A 54 4.13 -19.43 7.38
N ILE A 55 5.22 -19.18 8.12
CA ILE A 55 5.26 -19.39 9.58
C ILE A 55 4.22 -18.52 10.27
N TYR A 56 4.13 -17.24 9.89
CA TYR A 56 3.12 -16.33 10.43
C TYR A 56 1.70 -16.87 10.21
N MET A 57 1.37 -17.33 9.00
CA MET A 57 0.05 -17.88 8.68
C MET A 57 -0.28 -19.12 9.51
N ILE A 58 0.68 -20.03 9.67
CA ILE A 58 0.52 -21.23 10.51
C ILE A 58 0.28 -20.83 11.97
N LEU A 59 1.09 -19.91 12.50
CA LEU A 59 1.02 -19.48 13.88
C LEU A 59 -0.29 -18.74 14.18
N HIS A 60 -0.70 -17.82 13.30
CA HIS A 60 -1.96 -17.09 13.41
C HIS A 60 -3.16 -18.06 13.35
N THR A 61 -3.13 -19.03 12.44
CA THR A 61 -4.16 -20.07 12.34
C THR A 61 -4.20 -20.93 13.61
N PHE A 62 -3.05 -21.35 14.12
CA PHE A 62 -2.95 -22.13 15.36
C PHE A 62 -3.54 -21.37 16.56
N PHE A 63 -3.17 -20.10 16.75
CA PHE A 63 -3.73 -19.28 17.83
C PHE A 63 -5.21 -18.99 17.68
N SER A 64 -5.76 -19.01 16.46
CA SER A 64 -7.20 -18.85 16.24
C SER A 64 -8.02 -20.04 16.79
N PHE A 65 -7.43 -21.23 16.89
CA PHE A 65 -8.08 -22.43 17.44
C PHE A 65 -8.04 -22.49 18.98
N LEU A 66 -7.15 -21.76 19.64
CA LEU A 66 -7.08 -21.73 21.11
C LEU A 66 -8.23 -20.86 21.68
N PRO A 67 -8.81 -21.23 22.84
CA PRO A 67 -9.84 -20.43 23.50
C PRO A 67 -9.30 -19.04 23.83
N ARG A 68 -9.85 -18.04 23.15
CA ARG A 68 -9.33 -16.66 23.16
C ARG A 68 -9.76 -15.91 24.41
N ILE A 69 -8.81 -15.55 25.27
CA ILE A 69 -9.03 -14.57 26.34
C ILE A 69 -9.12 -13.17 25.69
N PRO A 70 -10.29 -12.50 25.67
CA PRO A 70 -10.56 -11.37 24.78
C PRO A 70 -9.73 -10.12 25.10
N TYR A 71 -9.30 -9.95 26.34
CA TYR A 71 -8.56 -8.76 26.78
C TYR A 71 -7.06 -8.82 26.44
N LEU A 72 -6.45 -10.01 26.49
CA LEU A 72 -5.02 -10.16 26.24
C LEU A 72 -4.72 -10.43 24.76
N SER A 73 -5.64 -11.14 24.08
CA SER A 73 -5.48 -11.55 22.68
C SER A 73 -5.27 -10.39 21.72
N ARG A 74 -5.98 -9.27 21.89
CA ARG A 74 -5.82 -8.11 20.99
C ARG A 74 -4.41 -7.53 21.00
N GLY A 75 -3.79 -7.45 22.17
CA GLY A 75 -2.43 -6.91 22.31
C GLY A 75 -1.40 -7.87 21.72
N THR A 76 -1.54 -9.17 21.99
CA THR A 76 -0.63 -10.19 21.47
C THR A 76 -0.75 -10.33 19.95
N ASP A 77 -1.96 -10.35 19.41
CA ASP A 77 -2.21 -10.45 17.98
C ASP A 77 -1.57 -9.25 17.25
N ARG A 78 -1.78 -8.03 17.78
CA ARG A 78 -1.17 -6.82 17.22
C ARG A 78 0.36 -6.83 17.27
N LEU A 79 0.94 -7.35 18.35
CA LEU A 79 2.40 -7.39 18.52
C LEU A 79 3.04 -8.44 17.59
N ILE A 80 2.39 -9.60 17.45
CA ILE A 80 2.80 -10.65 16.52
C ILE A 80 2.69 -10.15 15.09
N ASP A 81 1.54 -9.59 14.69
CA ASP A 81 1.32 -8.99 13.38
C ASP A 81 2.39 -7.95 13.06
N TYR A 82 2.62 -7.01 13.98
CA TYR A 82 3.62 -5.98 13.82
C TYR A 82 5.02 -6.59 13.60
N PHE A 83 5.45 -7.52 14.44
CA PHE A 83 6.80 -8.09 14.34
C PHE A 83 7.01 -8.89 13.04
N PHE A 84 6.09 -9.79 12.70
CA PHE A 84 6.22 -10.63 11.51
C PHE A 84 6.10 -9.82 10.22
N LEU A 85 5.09 -8.95 10.10
CA LEU A 85 4.91 -8.13 8.90
C LEU A 85 6.02 -7.11 8.74
N ARG A 86 6.54 -6.53 9.84
CA ARG A 86 7.70 -5.64 9.78
C ARG A 86 8.95 -6.38 9.31
N THR A 87 9.13 -7.62 9.72
CA THR A 87 10.23 -8.49 9.25
C THR A 87 10.09 -8.77 7.75
N VAL A 88 8.89 -9.09 7.27
CA VAL A 88 8.63 -9.28 5.83
C VAL A 88 8.91 -8.01 5.03
N LEU A 89 8.45 -6.84 5.51
CA LEU A 89 8.74 -5.54 4.90
C LEU A 89 10.24 -5.26 4.82
N LEU A 90 11.00 -5.58 5.88
CA LEU A 90 12.45 -5.42 5.92
C LEU A 90 13.14 -6.34 4.89
N LEU A 91 12.70 -7.58 4.77
CA LEU A 91 13.23 -8.52 3.77
C LEU A 91 12.94 -8.05 2.33
N LEU A 92 11.78 -7.44 2.09
CA LEU A 92 11.45 -6.79 0.81
C LEU A 92 12.25 -5.50 0.55
N GLY A 93 13.02 -5.02 1.52
CA GLY A 93 13.87 -3.83 1.41
C GLY A 93 13.25 -2.53 1.95
N TYR A 94 12.06 -2.60 2.54
CA TYR A 94 11.37 -1.45 3.13
C TYR A 94 11.76 -1.25 4.59
N VAL A 95 12.97 -0.75 4.82
CA VAL A 95 13.51 -0.51 6.18
C VAL A 95 12.68 0.55 6.90
N TRP A 96 12.34 1.67 6.25
CA TRP A 96 11.53 2.72 6.81
C TRP A 96 10.68 3.38 5.73
N ILE A 97 9.39 3.58 6.01
CA ILE A 97 8.47 4.26 5.11
C ILE A 97 8.15 5.61 5.73
N SER A 98 8.77 6.66 5.22
CA SER A 98 8.53 8.03 5.68
C SER A 98 7.14 8.48 5.25
N GLN A 99 6.30 8.81 6.23
CA GLN A 99 4.97 9.36 5.99
C GLN A 99 5.08 10.88 5.86
N THR A 100 4.55 11.45 4.79
CA THR A 100 4.41 12.91 4.64
C THR A 100 2.93 13.26 4.57
N CYS A 101 2.46 14.05 5.52
CA CYS A 101 1.06 14.46 5.58
C CYS A 101 0.91 15.81 4.88
N THR A 102 0.04 15.86 3.87
CA THR A 102 -0.30 17.10 3.15
C THR A 102 -1.79 17.34 3.22
N ASN A 103 -2.19 18.58 3.48
CA ASN A 103 -3.59 18.95 3.51
C ASN A 103 -4.02 19.38 2.10
N THR A 104 -4.85 18.56 1.45
CA THR A 104 -5.35 18.83 0.10
C THR A 104 -6.34 20.01 0.04
N LYS A 105 -6.96 20.39 1.18
CA LYS A 105 -7.98 21.44 1.22
C LYS A 105 -7.41 22.84 1.45
N SER A 106 -6.13 23.00 1.74
CA SER A 106 -5.61 24.32 2.08
C SER A 106 -4.17 24.53 1.63
N LYS A 107 -4.03 25.25 0.52
CA LYS A 107 -2.73 25.81 0.07
C LYS A 107 -2.24 26.96 0.98
N ARG A 108 -3.03 27.37 1.97
CA ARG A 108 -2.79 28.56 2.81
C ARG A 108 -2.63 28.27 4.30
N SER A 109 -2.99 27.08 4.77
CA SER A 109 -2.77 26.70 6.17
C SER A 109 -1.44 25.96 6.28
N PRO A 110 -0.66 26.20 7.35
CA PRO A 110 0.51 25.37 7.63
C PRO A 110 0.09 23.90 7.66
N PRO A 111 0.96 22.97 7.23
CA PRO A 111 0.68 21.55 7.37
C PRO A 111 0.36 21.29 8.84
N LEU A 112 -0.90 20.93 9.14
CA LEU A 112 -1.23 20.48 10.47
C LEU A 112 -0.33 19.27 10.77
N PRO A 113 0.18 19.12 12.00
CA PRO A 113 0.90 17.92 12.41
C PRO A 113 -0.10 16.77 12.58
N PHE A 114 -0.85 16.46 11.54
CA PHE A 114 -1.65 15.26 11.50
C PHE A 114 -0.67 14.11 11.34
N SER A 115 -0.32 13.47 12.45
CA SER A 115 0.41 12.21 12.43
C SER A 115 -0.59 11.09 12.17
N LEU A 116 -0.28 10.19 11.25
CA LEU A 116 -1.05 8.96 11.07
C LEU A 116 -1.14 8.13 12.37
N SER A 117 -0.24 8.36 13.34
CA SER A 117 -0.33 7.78 14.68
C SER A 117 -1.51 8.30 15.53
N SER A 118 -2.21 9.35 15.09
CA SER A 118 -3.38 9.92 15.76
C SER A 118 -4.71 9.31 15.28
N SER A 119 -4.68 8.31 14.39
CA SER A 119 -5.90 7.65 13.91
C SER A 119 -6.66 7.00 15.07
N SER A 120 -7.95 7.31 15.18
CA SER A 120 -8.85 6.72 16.18
C SER A 120 -9.53 5.47 15.65
N HIS A 121 -10.19 4.72 16.54
CA HIS A 121 -11.03 3.60 16.18
C HIS A 121 -12.21 4.08 15.33
N GLY A 122 -12.43 3.46 14.18
CA GLY A 122 -13.51 3.82 13.25
C GLY A 122 -13.12 4.81 12.16
N ASP A 123 -11.86 5.28 12.13
CA ASP A 123 -11.38 6.12 11.05
C ASP A 123 -11.30 5.33 9.74
N LEU A 124 -11.77 5.94 8.65
CA LEU A 124 -11.72 5.36 7.31
C LEU A 124 -10.50 5.88 6.55
N VAL A 125 -9.62 4.96 6.16
CA VAL A 125 -8.43 5.27 5.38
C VAL A 125 -8.68 4.90 3.92
N PHE A 126 -8.76 5.91 3.06
CA PHE A 126 -8.82 5.73 1.61
C PHE A 126 -7.43 5.86 1.03
N THR A 127 -7.02 4.87 0.23
CA THR A 127 -5.72 4.86 -0.43
C THR A 127 -5.85 4.40 -1.86
N ASN A 128 -4.99 4.93 -2.73
CA ASN A 128 -4.79 4.32 -4.04
C ASN A 128 -3.93 3.07 -3.83
N HIS A 129 -4.53 1.89 -3.95
CA HIS A 129 -3.80 0.64 -3.80
C HIS A 129 -3.01 0.35 -5.08
N VAL A 130 -1.68 0.44 -4.97
CA VAL A 130 -0.78 0.27 -6.12
C VAL A 130 0.03 -1.02 -5.98
N SER A 131 0.30 -1.47 -4.75
CA SER A 131 1.12 -2.65 -4.52
C SER A 131 0.74 -3.41 -3.27
N TYR A 132 1.02 -4.72 -3.23
CA TYR A 132 0.82 -5.55 -2.04
C TYR A 132 1.56 -5.07 -0.78
N VAL A 133 2.61 -4.27 -0.96
CA VAL A 133 3.34 -3.64 0.15
C VAL A 133 2.42 -2.73 0.96
N ASP A 134 1.43 -2.10 0.32
CA ASP A 134 0.45 -1.25 0.98
C ASP A 134 -0.35 -2.06 2.02
N ILE A 135 -0.80 -3.27 1.64
CA ILE A 135 -1.57 -4.15 2.52
C ILE A 135 -0.72 -4.58 3.72
N LEU A 136 0.52 -5.02 3.48
CA LEU A 136 1.44 -5.43 4.54
C LEU A 136 1.73 -4.28 5.52
N TYR A 137 1.93 -3.08 4.97
CA TYR A 137 2.19 -1.89 5.74
C TYR A 137 0.98 -1.48 6.58
N PHE A 138 -0.21 -1.40 5.98
CA PHE A 138 -1.43 -1.01 6.68
C PHE A 138 -1.79 -2.03 7.76
N GLN A 139 -1.66 -3.33 7.49
CA GLN A 139 -1.88 -4.36 8.49
C GLN A 139 -0.92 -4.22 9.67
N ALA A 140 0.37 -4.00 9.42
CA ALA A 140 1.36 -3.85 10.49
C ALA A 140 1.10 -2.61 11.37
N VAL A 141 0.68 -1.48 10.78
CA VAL A 141 0.55 -0.21 11.51
C VAL A 141 -0.82 -0.06 12.17
N PHE A 142 -1.89 -0.30 11.41
CA PHE A 142 -3.27 0.02 11.81
C PHE A 142 -4.10 -1.21 12.17
N SER A 143 -3.71 -2.41 11.71
CA SER A 143 -4.56 -3.62 11.78
C SER A 143 -6.00 -3.35 11.31
N PRO A 144 -6.19 -2.79 10.09
CA PRO A 144 -7.51 -2.38 9.62
C PRO A 144 -8.31 -3.58 9.13
N VAL A 145 -9.62 -3.39 9.00
CA VAL A 145 -10.46 -4.28 8.21
C VAL A 145 -10.41 -3.81 6.77
N PHE A 146 -9.87 -4.63 5.88
CA PHE A 146 -9.81 -4.31 4.45
C PHE A 146 -11.20 -4.50 3.82
N ALA A 147 -11.64 -3.50 3.07
CA ALA A 147 -12.85 -3.56 2.25
C ALA A 147 -12.49 -3.16 0.81
N THR A 148 -13.06 -3.86 -0.16
CA THR A 148 -12.93 -3.53 -1.57
C THR A 148 -14.25 -2.98 -2.08
N VAL A 149 -14.19 -1.95 -2.92
CA VAL A 149 -15.39 -1.44 -3.59
C VAL A 149 -15.79 -2.45 -4.66
N PRO A 150 -17.05 -2.93 -4.68
CA PRO A 150 -17.49 -3.86 -5.72
C PRO A 150 -17.40 -3.18 -7.09
N ASN A 151 -16.72 -3.84 -8.04
CA ASN A 151 -16.56 -3.34 -9.42
C ASN A 151 -17.88 -3.28 -10.20
N LYS A 152 -18.91 -4.02 -9.75
CA LYS A 152 -20.27 -3.90 -10.27
C LYS A 152 -21.10 -3.12 -9.27
N TRP A 153 -21.54 -1.95 -9.69
CA TRP A 153 -22.64 -1.27 -9.03
C TRP A 153 -23.93 -2.03 -9.35
N GLU A 154 -24.28 -3.01 -8.52
CA GLU A 154 -25.64 -3.54 -8.51
C GLU A 154 -26.54 -2.50 -7.84
N GLY A 155 -26.85 -1.46 -8.61
CA GLY A 155 -27.89 -0.52 -8.26
C GLY A 155 -29.23 -1.22 -8.27
N LYS A 156 -29.57 -1.96 -7.22
CA LYS A 156 -30.97 -2.06 -6.80
C LYS A 156 -31.34 -0.68 -6.25
N GLY A 157 -31.53 0.25 -7.16
CA GLY A 157 -32.09 1.55 -6.85
C GLY A 157 -33.49 1.33 -6.28
N GLU A 158 -33.80 2.06 -5.22
CA GLU A 158 -35.12 2.25 -4.60
C GLU A 158 -36.20 2.82 -5.59
N GLY A 159 -36.01 2.66 -6.90
CA GLY A 159 -36.93 3.07 -7.96
C GLY A 159 -37.92 1.99 -8.39
N GLU A 160 -37.63 0.70 -8.18
CA GLU A 160 -38.56 -0.37 -8.58
C GLU A 160 -39.79 -0.47 -7.66
N THR A 161 -39.69 -0.04 -6.41
CA THR A 161 -40.84 0.00 -5.47
C THR A 161 -41.82 1.14 -5.77
N LYS A 162 -41.44 2.15 -6.57
CA LYS A 162 -42.40 3.19 -7.00
C LYS A 162 -43.19 2.78 -8.23
N LYS A 163 -42.60 2.01 -9.15
CA LYS A 163 -43.29 1.60 -10.38
C LYS A 163 -44.45 0.64 -10.12
N SER A 164 -44.31 -0.31 -9.19
CA SER A 164 -45.43 -1.18 -8.78
C SER A 164 -46.53 -0.46 -8.00
N ARG A 165 -46.30 0.75 -7.47
CA ARG A 165 -47.33 1.50 -6.71
C ARG A 165 -48.15 2.45 -7.58
N GLU A 166 -47.69 2.75 -8.80
CA GLU A 166 -48.44 3.56 -9.78
C GLU A 166 -49.27 2.71 -10.73
N GLU A 167 -48.84 1.48 -11.06
CA GLU A 167 -49.63 0.56 -11.90
C GLU A 167 -50.93 0.08 -11.20
N ASP A 168 -50.95 0.01 -9.86
CA ASP A 168 -52.16 -0.32 -9.08
C ASP A 168 -53.18 0.85 -8.98
N LYS A 169 -52.83 2.07 -9.40
CA LYS A 169 -53.72 3.25 -9.31
C LYS A 169 -54.50 3.57 -10.58
N PHE A 170 -54.19 2.92 -11.70
CA PHE A 170 -54.83 3.19 -13.00
C PHE A 170 -55.53 1.98 -13.63
N GLY A 171 -55.62 0.86 -12.90
CA GLY A 171 -56.29 -0.37 -13.34
C GLY A 171 -57.65 -0.64 -12.70
N GLY A 172 -58.49 0.39 -12.53
CA GLY A 172 -59.86 0.31 -12.02
C GLY A 172 -60.88 0.85 -13.00
#